data_AF-A0A820QQX0-F1
#
_entry.id   AF-A0A820QQX0-F1
#
_cell.length_a   1.000
_cell.length_b   1.000
_cell.length_c   1.000
_cell.angle_alpha   90.00
_cell.angle_beta   90.00
_cell.angle_gamma   90.00
#
_symmetry.space_group_name_H-M   'P 1'
#
loop_
_entity.id
_entity.type
_entity.pdbx_description
1 polymer ?
#
loop_
_entity_poly.entity_id
_entity_poly.type
_entity_poly.pdbx_seq_one_letter_code
_entity_poly.pdbx_strand_id
1 'polypeptide(L)'
;IGADLAIQKIQYDPNTIVHLHIWDIAGEERFGGMTQLFYKEAAGCLIVFDITTPVSLTNSAAKWKDDFDKKLDIHENNQMPCLLIGNKCDLIKYILIK
;
A
#
# COMPACT_ATOMS: atom_id res chain seq x y z
N ILE A 1 17.09 -3.50 -4.40
CA ILE A 1 17.39 -2.28 -3.59
C ILE A 1 16.35 -1.24 -3.99
N GLY A 2 15.42 -0.91 -3.07
CA GLY A 2 14.32 0.04 -3.30
C GLY A 2 12.92 -0.59 -3.30
N ALA A 3 12.79 -1.86 -3.71
CA ALA A 3 11.57 -2.67 -3.57
C ALA A 3 11.92 -4.17 -3.55
N ASP A 4 11.01 -5.00 -3.05
CA ASP A 4 11.02 -6.46 -3.09
C ASP A 4 9.75 -6.99 -3.79
N LEU A 5 9.85 -8.16 -4.43
CA LEU A 5 8.73 -8.78 -5.15
C LEU A 5 8.40 -10.13 -4.54
N ALA A 6 7.19 -10.26 -4.02
CA ALA A 6 6.59 -11.53 -3.64
C ALA A 6 5.52 -11.94 -4.65
N ILE A 7 5.48 -13.22 -5.02
CA ILE A 7 4.44 -13.77 -5.89
C ILE A 7 3.65 -14.78 -5.07
N GLN A 8 2.36 -14.52 -4.91
CA GLN A 8 1.44 -15.43 -4.23
C GLN A 8 0.43 -16.01 -5.23
N LYS A 9 0.36 -17.34 -5.30
CA LYS A 9 -0.61 -18.04 -6.13
C LYS A 9 -1.87 -18.32 -5.30
N ILE A 10 -3.02 -17.85 -5.78
CA ILE A 10 -4.32 -17.99 -5.12
C ILE A 10 -5.28 -18.74 -6.04
N GLN A 11 -5.85 -19.84 -5.56
CA GLN A 11 -6.97 -20.48 -6.24
C GLN A 11 -8.24 -19.70 -5.90
N TYR A 12 -8.77 -18.94 -6.85
CA TYR A 12 -9.97 -18.12 -6.63
C TYR A 12 -11.26 -18.94 -6.77
N ASP A 13 -11.33 -19.76 -7.81
CA ASP A 13 -12.42 -20.70 -8.08
C ASP A 13 -11.86 -21.94 -8.80
N PRO A 14 -12.62 -23.02 -9.08
CA PRO A 14 -12.09 -24.26 -9.68
C PRO A 14 -11.34 -24.09 -11.01
N ASN A 15 -11.63 -23.04 -11.78
CA ASN A 15 -11.07 -22.80 -13.11
C ASN A 15 -10.11 -21.59 -13.14
N THR A 16 -10.07 -20.80 -12.06
CA THR A 16 -9.32 -19.54 -12.02
C THR A 16 -8.23 -19.58 -10.95
N ILE A 17 -6.99 -19.43 -11.42
CA ILE A 17 -5.81 -19.23 -10.58
C ILE A 17 -5.32 -17.80 -10.78
N VAL A 18 -5.23 -17.06 -9.68
CA VAL A 18 -4.72 -15.69 -9.65
C VAL A 18 -3.28 -15.71 -9.15
N HIS A 19 -2.39 -15.08 -9.91
CA HIS A 19 -1.02 -14.82 -9.49
C HIS A 19 -0.93 -13.37 -8.99
N LEU A 20 -0.87 -13.19 -7.68
CA LEU A 20 -0.74 -11.89 -7.07
C LEU A 20 0.74 -11.51 -7.00
N HIS A 21 1.12 -10.48 -7.77
CA HIS A 21 2.45 -9.88 -7.71
C HIS A 21 2.41 -8.73 -6.71
N ILE A 22 3.08 -8.90 -5.57
CA ILE A 22 3.12 -7.92 -4.49
C ILE A 22 4.48 -7.25 -4.52
N TRP A 23 4.48 -5.95 -4.80
CA TRP A 23 5.66 -5.10 -4.72
C TRP A 23 5.71 -4.44 -3.33
N ASP A 24 6.66 -4.84 -2.49
CA ASP A 24 6.96 -4.16 -1.23
C ASP A 24 7.96 -3.04 -1.51
N ILE A 25 7.54 -1.79 -1.33
CA ILE A 25 8.34 -0.61 -1.68
C ILE A 25 8.97 -0.06 -0.41
N ALA A 26 10.28 0.17 -0.45
CA ALA A 26 10.99 0.73 0.68
C ALA A 26 10.44 2.13 1.04
N GLY A 27 10.02 2.30 2.29
CA GLY A 27 9.45 3.55 2.80
C GLY A 27 10.43 4.73 2.94
N GLU A 28 11.68 4.57 2.48
CA GLU A 28 12.72 5.58 2.62
C GLU A 28 12.74 6.54 1.44
N GLU A 29 12.69 7.84 1.73
CA GLU A 29 12.50 8.88 0.72
C GLU A 29 13.60 8.95 -0.35
N ARG A 30 14.80 8.44 -0.06
CA ARG A 30 15.92 8.40 -1.02
C ARG A 30 15.61 7.55 -2.26
N PHE A 31 14.58 6.70 -2.21
CA PHE A 31 14.13 5.89 -3.35
C PHE A 31 12.90 6.48 -4.06
N GLY A 32 12.42 7.65 -3.64
CA GLY A 32 11.19 8.28 -4.14
C GLY A 32 11.16 8.51 -5.66
N GLY A 33 12.31 8.69 -6.32
CA GLY A 33 12.40 8.80 -7.78
C GLY A 33 12.18 7.48 -8.53
N MET A 34 12.41 6.33 -7.90
CA MET A 34 12.25 5.00 -8.53
C MET A 34 10.84 4.42 -8.36
N THR A 35 10.04 4.96 -7.44
CA THR A 35 8.71 4.44 -7.10
C THR A 35 7.73 4.43 -8.28
N GLN A 36 7.87 5.37 -9.23
CA GLN A 36 7.07 5.37 -10.46
C GLN A 36 7.26 4.07 -11.28
N LEU A 37 8.45 3.47 -11.26
CA LEU A 37 8.71 2.21 -11.94
C LEU A 37 7.97 1.05 -11.27
N PHE A 38 7.76 1.11 -9.96
CA PHE A 38 7.08 0.06 -9.19
C PHE A 38 5.55 0.21 -9.23
N TYR A 39 5.03 1.41 -9.52
CA TYR A 39 3.58 1.62 -9.68
C TYR A 39 3.07 1.20 -11.06
N LYS A 40 3.95 1.17 -12.06
CA LYS A 40 3.57 0.88 -13.45
C LYS A 40 2.88 -0.48 -13.52
N GLU A 41 1.67 -0.50 -14.10
CA GLU A 41 0.81 -1.70 -14.23
C GLU A 41 0.24 -2.24 -12.90
N ALA A 42 0.35 -1.49 -11.80
CA ALA A 42 -0.33 -1.84 -10.56
C ALA A 42 -1.85 -1.88 -10.79
N ALA A 43 -2.50 -2.95 -10.32
CA ALA A 43 -3.96 -3.07 -10.30
C ALA A 43 -4.60 -2.46 -9.03
N GLY A 44 -3.77 -2.00 -8.09
CA GLY A 44 -4.19 -1.38 -6.85
C GLY A 44 -3.02 -1.09 -5.90
N CYS A 45 -3.28 -0.38 -4.82
CA CYS A 45 -2.32 -0.15 -3.74
C CYS A 45 -2.81 -0.56 -2.36
N LEU A 46 -1.86 -0.96 -1.51
CA LEU A 46 -2.04 -1.07 -0.07
C LEU A 46 -1.19 0.02 0.59
N ILE A 47 -1.82 0.93 1.33
CA ILE A 47 -1.13 1.96 2.10
C ILE A 47 -1.22 1.59 3.56
N VAL A 48 -0.08 1.33 4.18
CA VAL A 48 0.00 0.80 5.54
C VAL A 48 0.52 1.88 6.49
N PHE A 49 -0.15 2.05 7.63
CA PHE A 49 0.31 2.93 8.70
C PHE A 49 0.34 2.21 10.04
N ASP A 50 1.07 2.75 11.00
CA ASP A 50 1.14 2.23 12.37
C ASP A 50 0.08 2.94 13.22
N ILE A 51 -0.93 2.20 13.66
CA ILE A 51 -2.03 2.76 14.45
C ILE A 51 -1.58 3.32 15.81
N THR A 52 -0.44 2.87 16.34
CA THR A 52 0.11 3.39 17.61
C THR A 52 0.77 4.74 17.43
N THR A 53 1.02 5.14 16.17
CA THR A 53 1.70 6.37 15.79
C THR A 53 0.83 7.16 14.81
N PRO A 54 -0.07 8.04 15.29
CA PRO A 54 -1.01 8.79 14.44
C PRO A 54 -0.35 9.60 13.33
N VAL A 55 0.88 10.09 13.58
CA VAL A 55 1.69 10.82 12.58
C VAL A 55 1.99 9.97 11.34
N SER A 56 2.07 8.63 11.47
CA SER A 56 2.27 7.74 10.33
C SER A 56 1.07 7.72 9.37
N LEU A 57 -0.14 7.96 9.89
CA LEU A 57 -1.35 8.13 9.07
C LEU A 57 -1.35 9.51 8.40
N THR A 58 -1.21 10.58 9.19
CA THR A 58 -1.39 11.94 8.68
C THR A 58 -0.27 12.40 7.77
N ASN A 59 0.95 11.92 7.98
CA ASN A 59 2.11 12.36 7.21
C ASN A 59 2.50 11.31 6.17
N SER A 60 2.89 10.12 6.62
CA SER A 60 3.47 9.10 5.72
C SER A 60 2.44 8.51 4.78
N ALA A 61 1.33 7.96 5.29
CA ALA A 61 0.30 7.34 4.46
C ALA A 61 -0.35 8.33 3.49
N ALA A 62 -0.65 9.56 3.94
CA ALA A 62 -1.17 10.62 3.08
C ALA A 62 -0.18 10.98 1.96
N LYS A 63 1.12 11.11 2.27
CA LYS A 63 2.16 11.37 1.27
C LYS A 63 2.25 10.25 0.24
N TRP A 64 2.19 8.99 0.66
CA TRP A 64 2.22 7.85 -0.26
C TRP A 64 0.99 7.77 -1.17
N LYS A 65 -0.19 8.12 -0.67
CA LYS A 65 -1.41 8.20 -1.50
C LYS A 65 -1.27 9.27 -2.58
N ASP A 66 -0.85 10.46 -2.20
CA ASP A 66 -0.64 11.58 -3.11
C ASP A 66 0.44 11.27 -4.17
N ASP A 67 1.54 10.63 -3.75
CA ASP A 67 2.60 10.18 -4.67
C ASP A 67 2.11 9.14 -5.69
N PHE A 68 1.34 8.15 -5.23
CA PHE A 68 0.75 7.11 -6.08
C PHE A 68 -0.22 7.69 -7.12
N ASP A 69 -1.14 8.56 -6.68
CA ASP A 69 -2.13 9.19 -7.55
C ASP A 69 -1.48 10.05 -8.64
N LYS A 70 -0.50 10.89 -8.23
CA LYS A 70 0.22 11.78 -9.15
C LYS A 70 1.00 11.02 -10.22
N LYS A 71 1.64 9.90 -9.86
CA LYS A 71 2.51 9.15 -10.77
C LYS A 71 1.78 8.24 -11.73
N LEU A 72 0.55 7.85 -11.42
CA LEU A 72 -0.32 7.06 -12.30
C LEU A 72 -1.28 7.91 -13.14
N ASP A 73 -1.18 9.24 -13.04
CA ASP A 73 -2.08 10.19 -13.72
C ASP A 73 -3.55 9.84 -13.46
N ILE A 74 -3.84 9.46 -12.21
CA ILE A 74 -5.19 9.10 -11.78
C ILE A 74 -6.00 10.39 -11.65
N HIS A 75 -6.75 10.73 -12.71
CA HIS A 75 -7.74 11.80 -12.70
C HIS A 75 -9.04 11.35 -12.04
N GLU A 76 -9.91 12.29 -11.69
CA GLU A 76 -11.16 12.07 -10.93
C GLU A 76 -12.07 10.95 -11.47
N ASN A 77 -11.96 10.59 -12.75
CA ASN A 77 -12.78 9.58 -13.41
C ASN A 77 -12.17 8.17 -13.50
N ASN A 78 -10.94 7.95 -13.01
CA ASN A 78 -10.26 6.64 -13.10
C ASN A 78 -9.53 6.27 -11.80
N GLN A 79 -10.28 6.12 -10.72
CA GLN A 79 -9.70 5.80 -9.41
C GLN A 79 -9.17 4.36 -9.36
N MET A 80 -7.85 4.24 -9.18
CA MET A 80 -7.23 2.95 -8.87
C MET A 80 -7.63 2.49 -7.46
N PRO A 81 -8.05 1.22 -7.28
CA PRO A 81 -8.38 0.69 -5.96
C PRO A 81 -7.21 0.87 -4.99
N CYS A 82 -7.47 1.48 -3.83
CA CYS A 82 -6.46 1.60 -2.79
C CYS A 82 -7.05 1.29 -1.41
N LEU A 83 -6.36 0.43 -0.66
CA LEU A 83 -6.76 0.04 0.69
C LEU A 83 -5.82 0.68 1.71
N LEU A 84 -6.39 1.40 2.68
CA LEU A 84 -5.68 1.90 3.84
C LEU A 84 -5.70 0.85 4.96
N ILE A 85 -4.53 0.46 5.45
CA ILE A 85 -4.36 -0.59 6.45
C ILE A 85 -3.72 -0.01 7.71
N GLY A 86 -4.47 -0.04 8.81
CA GLY A 86 -3.93 0.23 10.15
C GLY A 86 -3.26 -1.01 10.71
N ASN A 87 -1.93 -1.05 10.70
CA ASN A 87 -1.13 -2.16 11.19
C ASN A 87 -0.78 -2.00 12.68
N LYS A 88 -0.30 -3.09 13.30
CA LYS A 88 0.07 -3.22 14.72
C LYS A 88 -1.10 -3.16 15.70
N CYS A 89 -2.24 -3.71 15.30
CA CYS A 89 -3.46 -3.81 16.12
C CYS A 89 -3.25 -4.58 17.42
N ASP A 90 -2.29 -5.51 17.45
CA ASP A 90 -1.85 -6.23 18.63
C ASP A 90 -1.29 -5.32 19.74
N LEU A 91 -0.76 -4.14 19.37
CA LEU A 91 -0.23 -3.16 20.31
C LEU A 91 -1.30 -2.26 20.93
N ILE A 92 -2.55 -2.32 20.46
CA ILE A 92 -3.68 -1.67 21.14
C ILE A 92 -3.97 -2.45 22.43
N LYS A 93 -3.21 -2.15 23.47
CA LYS A 93 -3.49 -2.68 24.81
C LYS A 93 -4.70 -1.95 25.39
N TYR A 94 -5.82 -2.66 25.47
CA TYR A 94 -7.02 -2.31 26.25
C TYR A 94 -7.53 -0.88 26.05
N ILE A 95 -8.30 -0.65 24.98
CA ILE A 95 -9.40 0.31 25.10
C ILE A 95 -10.52 -0.41 25.87
N LEU A 96 -10.29 -0.62 27.17
CA LEU A 96 -11.40 -0.85 28.09
C LEU A 96 -12.10 0.51 28.19
N ILE A 97 -13.20 0.64 27.45
CA ILE A 97 -14.15 1.73 27.62
C ILE A 97 -14.59 1.66 29.08
N LYS A 98 -14.25 2.70 29.85
CA LYS A 98 -14.75 2.93 31.20
C LYS A 98 -15.88 3.95 31.13
#